data_AF-A0A956ITQ6-F1
#
_entry.id   AF-A0A956ITQ6-F1
#
_cell.length_a   1.000
_cell.length_b   1.000
_cell.length_c   1.000
_cell.angle_alpha   90.00
_cell.angle_beta   90.00
_cell.angle_gamma   90.00
#
_symmetry.space_group_name_H-M   'P 1'
#
loop_
_entity.id
_entity.type
_entity.pdbx_description
1 polymer ?
#
loop_
_entity_poly.entity_id
_entity_poly.type
_entity_poly.pdbx_seq_one_letter_code
_entity_poly.pdbx_strand_id
1 'polypeptide(L)'
;MGIATDIILLVVAAFFGGLLMQRLGQPLVLGYIAAGVLLGPHTGGLTVSDTHQIELLAEIGVALLLFALGLECSLKDLKAVKHVALIGTPLQIVLTLALGFALGKAFGWDWKTSVWLGALISLSSTMVILKTL
;
A
#
# COMPACT_ATOMS: atom_id res chain seq x y z
N MET A 1 20.98 8.58 14.97
CA MET A 1 21.04 9.42 13.76
C MET A 1 20.06 10.58 13.95
N GLY A 2 20.24 11.73 13.30
CA GLY A 2 19.19 12.76 13.34
C GLY A 2 18.09 12.41 12.33
N ILE A 3 16.86 12.90 12.55
CA ILE A 3 15.70 12.68 11.63
C ILE A 3 16.04 13.04 10.18
N ALA A 4 16.82 14.11 9.96
CA ALA A 4 17.25 14.51 8.62
C ALA A 4 18.09 13.43 7.93
N THR A 5 18.98 12.76 8.68
CA THR A 5 19.79 11.66 8.15
C THR A 5 18.92 10.45 7.81
N ASP A 6 17.95 10.13 8.66
CA ASP A 6 17.04 9.01 8.44
C ASP A 6 16.17 9.24 7.21
N ILE A 7 15.66 10.46 7.00
CA ILE A 7 14.92 10.84 5.80
C ILE A 7 15.80 10.72 4.56
N ILE A 8 17.04 11.23 4.60
CA ILE A 8 17.98 11.12 3.47
C ILE A 8 18.22 9.64 3.13
N LEU A 9 18.44 8.80 4.14
CA LEU A 9 18.66 7.37 3.97
C LEU A 9 17.46 6.69 3.30
N LEU A 10 16.25 6.97 3.80
CA LEU A 10 15.00 6.42 3.27
C LEU A 10 14.76 6.87 1.82
N VAL A 11 14.94 8.16 1.51
CA VAL A 11 14.74 8.70 0.17
C VAL A 11 15.74 8.10 -0.82
N VAL A 12 17.02 8.02 -0.45
CA VAL A 12 18.07 7.46 -1.30
C VAL A 12 17.83 5.97 -1.54
N ALA A 13 17.55 5.20 -0.49
CA ALA A 13 17.28 3.77 -0.62
C ALA A 13 16.01 3.50 -1.44
N ALA A 14 14.93 4.26 -1.20
CA ALA A 14 13.70 4.16 -1.98
C ALA A 14 13.92 4.53 -3.45
N PHE A 15 14.73 5.55 -3.74
CA PHE A 15 15.07 5.95 -5.10
C PHE A 15 15.81 4.84 -5.86
N PHE A 16 16.89 4.30 -5.27
CA PHE A 16 17.65 3.21 -5.90
C PHE A 16 16.85 1.91 -5.98
N GLY A 17 16.09 1.57 -4.93
CA GLY A 17 15.20 0.41 -4.92
C GLY A 17 14.11 0.51 -5.99
N GLY A 18 13.50 1.69 -6.13
CA GLY A 18 12.53 1.98 -7.18
C GLY A 18 13.16 1.88 -8.58
N LEU A 19 14.33 2.48 -8.79
CA LEU A 19 15.05 2.41 -10.07
C LEU A 19 15.41 0.97 -10.45
N LEU A 20 15.81 0.16 -9.47
CA LEU A 20 16.08 -1.26 -9.66
C LEU A 20 14.82 -2.02 -10.08
N MET A 21 13.71 -1.84 -9.35
CA MET A 21 12.43 -2.47 -9.71
C MET A 21 11.94 -2.02 -11.08
N GLN A 22 12.11 -0.74 -11.43
CA GLN A 22 11.77 -0.22 -12.74
C GLN A 22 12.56 -0.91 -13.85
N ARG A 23 13.86 -1.13 -13.65
CA ARG A 23 14.69 -1.88 -14.62
C ARG A 23 14.31 -3.35 -14.75
N LEU A 24 13.80 -3.94 -13.68
CA LEU A 24 13.26 -5.31 -13.67
C LEU A 24 11.84 -5.41 -14.24
N GLY A 25 11.25 -4.29 -14.68
CA GLY A 25 9.87 -4.23 -15.17
C GLY A 25 8.81 -4.38 -14.07
N GLN A 26 9.21 -4.24 -12.80
CA GLN A 26 8.35 -4.41 -11.64
C GLN A 26 7.75 -3.07 -11.16
N PRO A 27 6.62 -3.10 -10.41
CA PRO A 27 6.07 -1.91 -9.76
C PRO A 27 7.07 -1.26 -8.79
N LEU A 28 7.18 0.07 -8.83
CA LEU A 28 8.11 0.85 -7.98
C LEU A 28 7.88 0.62 -6.48
N VAL A 29 6.63 0.40 -6.08
CA VAL A 29 6.23 0.17 -4.68
C VAL A 29 7.00 -0.98 -4.05
N LEU A 30 7.33 -2.03 -4.82
CA LEU A 30 8.15 -3.14 -4.31
C LEU A 30 9.54 -2.68 -3.87
N GLY A 31 10.11 -1.70 -4.57
CA GLY A 31 11.41 -1.11 -4.24
C GLY A 31 11.34 -0.27 -2.97
N TYR A 32 10.23 0.45 -2.76
CA TYR A 32 9.98 1.22 -1.54
C TYR A 32 9.79 0.31 -0.32
N ILE A 33 9.03 -0.78 -0.47
CA ILE A 33 8.85 -1.78 0.59
C ILE A 33 10.20 -2.44 0.92
N ALA A 34 10.97 -2.85 -0.10
CA ALA A 34 12.29 -3.43 0.12
C ALA A 34 13.23 -2.46 0.86
N ALA A 35 13.24 -1.19 0.49
CA ALA A 35 14.01 -0.16 1.20
C ALA A 35 13.58 -0.05 2.67
N GLY A 36 12.28 -0.04 2.96
CA GLY A 36 11.76 -0.02 4.33
C GLY A 36 12.14 -1.27 5.15
N VAL A 37 12.11 -2.46 4.53
CA VAL A 37 12.55 -3.70 5.18
C VAL A 37 14.05 -3.65 5.48
N LEU A 38 14.87 -3.23 4.52
CA LEU A 38 16.33 -3.18 4.65
C LEU A 38 16.82 -2.15 5.67
N LEU A 39 16.11 -1.01 5.80
CA LEU A 39 16.45 0.07 6.73
C LEU A 39 15.68 0.01 8.05
N GLY A 40 14.80 -0.99 8.20
CA GLY A 40 13.98 -1.18 9.39
C GLY A 40 14.80 -1.65 10.59
N PRO A 41 14.34 -1.39 11.83
CA PRO A 41 15.11 -1.67 13.05
C PRO A 41 15.42 -3.16 13.28
N HIS A 42 14.76 -4.07 12.56
CA HIS A 42 14.85 -5.52 12.75
C HIS A 42 15.83 -6.23 11.81
N THR A 43 16.44 -5.55 10.83
CA THR A 43 17.29 -6.18 9.79
C THR A 43 18.80 -6.07 10.03
N GLY A 44 19.23 -5.45 11.14
CA GLY A 44 20.62 -5.50 11.63
C GLY A 44 21.66 -4.70 10.81
N GLY A 45 21.22 -3.86 9.88
CA GLY A 45 22.07 -3.01 9.03
C GLY A 45 22.13 -1.53 9.47
N LEU A 46 22.29 -0.61 8.50
CA LEU A 46 22.12 0.83 8.74
C LEU A 46 20.64 1.11 9.01
N THR A 47 20.27 1.27 10.29
CA THR A 47 18.88 1.38 10.71
C THR A 47 18.47 2.81 10.98
N VAL A 48 17.25 3.13 10.59
CA VAL A 48 16.54 4.34 11.02
C VAL A 48 16.42 4.35 12.55
N SER A 49 16.76 5.47 13.18
CA SER A 49 16.76 5.61 14.65
C SER A 49 15.41 6.14 15.17
N ASP A 50 14.78 7.07 14.46
CA ASP A 50 13.56 7.78 14.89
C ASP A 50 12.30 7.26 14.19
N THR A 51 11.99 5.97 14.35
CA THR A 51 10.84 5.33 13.67
C THR A 51 9.51 6.02 13.95
N HIS A 52 9.28 6.44 15.20
CA HIS A 52 8.04 7.12 15.60
C HIS A 52 7.86 8.48 14.90
N GLN A 53 8.94 9.25 14.73
CA GLN A 53 8.85 10.55 14.06
C GLN A 53 8.62 10.40 12.55
N ILE A 54 9.19 9.35 11.96
CA ILE A 54 8.99 9.00 10.56
C ILE A 54 7.57 8.49 10.32
N GLU A 55 6.99 7.76 11.26
CA GLU A 55 5.58 7.35 11.23
C GLU A 55 4.66 8.57 11.23
N LEU A 56 4.88 9.54 12.12
CA LEU A 56 4.12 10.81 12.13
C LEU A 56 4.25 11.57 10.80
N LEU A 57 5.46 11.62 10.22
CA LEU A 57 5.67 12.27 8.93
C LEU A 57 4.96 11.51 7.79
N ALA A 58 4.96 10.18 7.84
CA ALA A 58 4.27 9.33 6.87
C ALA A 58 2.75 9.51 6.96
N GLU A 59 2.18 9.61 8.16
CA GLU A 59 0.75 9.92 8.36
C GLU A 59 0.37 11.26 7.73
N ILE A 60 1.17 12.31 7.94
CA ILE A 60 0.96 13.61 7.30
C ILE A 60 1.06 13.47 5.78
N GLY A 61 2.06 12.75 5.26
CA GLY A 61 2.23 12.50 3.83
C GLY A 61 1.03 11.79 3.22
N VAL A 62 0.50 10.75 3.88
CA VAL A 62 -0.70 10.02 3.45
C VAL A 62 -1.93 10.91 3.51
N ALA A 63 -2.09 11.73 4.55
CA ALA A 63 -3.20 12.67 4.65
C ALA A 63 -3.18 13.70 3.50
N LEU A 64 -2.00 14.27 3.18
CA LEU A 64 -1.82 15.19 2.06
C LEU A 64 -2.06 14.50 0.70
N LEU A 65 -1.61 13.25 0.53
CA LEU A 65 -1.85 12.46 -0.67
C LEU A 65 -3.36 12.23 -0.88
N LEU A 66 -4.06 11.78 0.15
CA LEU A 66 -5.51 11.53 0.08
C LEU A 66 -6.30 12.82 -0.13
N PHE A 67 -5.84 13.93 0.45
CA PHE A 67 -6.41 15.25 0.21
C PHE A 67 -6.24 15.68 -1.26
N ALA A 68 -5.02 15.57 -1.80
CA ALA A 68 -4.75 15.90 -3.21
C ALA A 68 -5.57 15.02 -4.16
N LEU A 69 -5.65 13.71 -3.90
CA LEU A 69 -6.50 12.78 -4.65
C LEU A 69 -7.99 13.18 -4.58
N GLY A 70 -8.44 13.70 -3.43
CA GLY A 70 -9.77 14.27 -3.27
C GLY A 70 -10.01 15.52 -4.12
N LEU A 71 -9.00 16.38 -4.29
CA LEU A 71 -9.07 17.57 -5.16
C LEU A 71 -9.10 17.21 -6.65
N GLU A 72 -8.39 16.15 -7.07
CA GLU A 72 -8.40 15.65 -8.44
C GLU A 72 -9.71 14.93 -8.80
N CYS A 73 -10.44 14.39 -7.80
CA CYS A 73 -11.72 13.73 -8.01
C CYS A 73 -12.83 14.72 -8.37
N SER A 74 -13.18 14.77 -9.66
CA SER A 74 -14.37 15.49 -10.12
C SER A 74 -15.65 14.68 -9.87
N LEU A 75 -16.65 15.30 -9.23
CA LEU A 75 -17.98 14.71 -9.05
C LEU A 75 -18.66 14.37 -10.39
N LYS A 76 -18.28 15.05 -11.49
CA LYS A 76 -18.80 14.74 -12.83
C LYS A 76 -18.26 13.41 -13.34
N ASP A 77 -16.98 13.14 -13.11
CA ASP A 77 -16.32 11.90 -13.53
C ASP A 77 -16.83 10.72 -12.70
N LEU A 78 -17.04 10.93 -11.40
CA LEU A 78 -17.67 9.94 -10.52
C LEU A 78 -19.11 9.61 -10.95
N LYS A 79 -19.88 10.61 -11.41
CA LYS A 79 -21.24 10.39 -11.94
C LYS A 79 -21.24 9.52 -13.20
N ALA A 80 -20.22 9.61 -14.05
CA ALA A 80 -20.12 8.78 -15.25
C ALA A 80 -19.97 7.28 -14.89
N VAL A 81 -19.28 6.97 -13.79
CA VAL A 81 -19.06 5.60 -13.31
C VAL A 81 -19.90 5.23 -12.07
N LYS A 82 -20.99 5.98 -11.79
CA LYS A 82 -21.76 5.88 -10.52
C LYS A 82 -22.24 4.47 -10.19
N HIS A 83 -22.63 3.65 -11.17
CA HIS A 83 -23.12 2.29 -10.91
C HIS A 83 -21.98 1.36 -10.53
N VAL A 84 -20.82 1.49 -11.18
CA VAL A 84 -19.62 0.74 -10.82
C VAL A 84 -19.13 1.17 -9.43
N ALA A 85 -19.13 2.46 -9.14
CA ALA A 85 -18.69 2.97 -7.84
C ALA A 85 -19.63 2.60 -6.67
N LEU A 86 -20.95 2.73 -6.86
CA LEU A 86 -21.93 2.50 -5.77
C LEU A 86 -22.36 1.05 -5.59
N ILE A 87 -22.35 0.25 -6.67
CA ILE A 87 -22.81 -1.15 -6.63
C ILE A 87 -21.63 -2.08 -6.87
N GLY A 88 -20.82 -1.79 -7.90
CA GLY A 88 -19.68 -2.61 -8.26
C GLY A 88 -18.65 -2.74 -7.14
N THR A 89 -18.19 -1.64 -6.57
CA THR A 89 -17.19 -1.64 -5.49
C THR A 89 -17.63 -2.42 -4.24
N PRO A 90 -18.80 -2.17 -3.62
CA PRO A 90 -19.21 -2.96 -2.45
C PRO A 90 -19.47 -4.42 -2.80
N LEU A 91 -20.05 -4.71 -3.97
CA LEU A 91 -20.26 -6.09 -4.41
C LEU A 91 -18.92 -6.81 -4.60
N GLN A 92 -17.94 -6.16 -5.24
CA GLN A 92 -16.58 -6.66 -5.38
C GLN A 92 -16.00 -6.96 -4.00
N ILE A 93 -15.99 -5.99 -3.08
CA ILE A 93 -15.43 -6.15 -1.73
C ILE A 93 -16.05 -7.35 -1.01
N VAL A 94 -17.38 -7.49 -1.03
CA VAL A 94 -18.07 -8.61 -0.38
C VAL A 94 -17.68 -9.94 -1.03
N LEU A 95 -17.60 -10.01 -2.36
CA LEU A 95 -17.21 -11.21 -3.08
C LEU A 95 -15.75 -11.60 -2.79
N THR A 96 -14.80 -10.66 -2.84
CA THR A 96 -13.38 -10.97 -2.52
C THR A 96 -13.22 -11.36 -1.06
N LEU A 97 -13.96 -10.72 -0.14
CA LEU A 97 -13.92 -11.07 1.27
C LEU A 97 -14.46 -12.47 1.51
N ALA A 98 -15.59 -12.83 0.88
CA ALA A 98 -16.15 -14.18 0.94
C ALA A 98 -15.18 -15.24 0.37
N LEU A 99 -14.53 -14.94 -0.76
CA LEU A 99 -13.53 -15.82 -1.36
C LEU A 99 -12.31 -16.00 -0.46
N GLY A 100 -11.73 -14.92 0.07
CA GLY A 100 -10.59 -15.01 0.98
C GLY A 100 -10.96 -15.71 2.29
N PHE A 101 -12.18 -15.51 2.81
CA PHE A 101 -12.69 -16.25 3.95
C PHE A 101 -12.80 -17.75 3.66
N ALA A 102 -13.38 -18.13 2.51
CA ALA A 102 -13.51 -19.53 2.11
C ALA A 102 -12.14 -20.20 1.95
N LEU A 103 -11.16 -19.49 1.38
CA LEU A 103 -9.77 -19.95 1.30
C LEU A 103 -9.15 -20.16 2.69
N GLY A 104 -9.30 -19.19 3.60
CA GLY A 104 -8.81 -19.31 4.97
C GLY A 104 -9.40 -20.53 5.70
N LYS A 105 -10.71 -20.79 5.52
CA LYS A 105 -11.36 -21.99 6.04
C LYS A 105 -10.85 -23.27 5.39
N ALA A 106 -10.58 -23.27 4.08
CA ALA A 106 -10.00 -24.42 3.38
C ALA A 106 -8.59 -24.76 3.88
N PHE A 107 -7.80 -23.76 4.31
CA PHE A 107 -6.51 -23.96 4.98
C PHE A 107 -6.63 -24.34 6.47
N GLY A 108 -7.85 -24.52 6.98
CA GLY A 108 -8.10 -24.91 8.37
C GLY A 108 -7.93 -23.76 9.38
N TRP A 109 -7.90 -22.51 8.93
CA TRP A 109 -7.72 -21.37 9.83
C TRP A 109 -8.98 -21.05 10.63
N ASP A 110 -8.77 -20.34 11.75
CA ASP A 110 -9.86 -19.83 12.58
C ASP A 110 -10.70 -18.79 11.82
N TRP A 111 -11.94 -18.58 12.27
CA TRP A 111 -12.86 -17.59 11.70
C TRP A 111 -12.22 -16.22 11.62
N LYS A 112 -11.58 -15.75 12.71
CA LYS A 112 -11.00 -14.41 12.77
C LYS A 112 -9.90 -14.23 11.72
N THR A 113 -8.98 -15.19 11.62
CA THR A 113 -7.87 -15.16 10.66
C THR A 113 -8.38 -15.22 9.23
N SER A 114 -9.42 -16.01 8.96
CA SER A 114 -10.02 -16.14 7.63
C SER A 114 -10.71 -14.85 7.18
N VAL A 115 -11.42 -14.17 8.10
CA VAL A 115 -12.01 -12.85 7.80
C VAL A 115 -10.93 -11.80 7.55
N TRP A 116 -9.85 -11.81 8.34
CA TRP A 116 -8.71 -10.92 8.13
C TRP A 116 -8.07 -11.13 6.75
N LEU A 117 -7.87 -12.38 6.34
CA LEU A 117 -7.36 -12.70 5.00
C LEU A 117 -8.28 -12.14 3.90
N GLY A 118 -9.60 -12.37 4.02
CA GLY A 118 -10.58 -11.83 3.08
C GLY A 118 -10.55 -10.31 2.99
N ALA A 119 -10.48 -9.62 4.12
CA ALA A 119 -10.40 -8.17 4.16
C ALA A 119 -9.11 -7.64 3.49
N LEU A 120 -7.96 -8.27 3.77
CA LEU A 120 -6.66 -7.90 3.19
C LEU A 120 -6.65 -8.05 1.67
N ILE A 121 -7.21 -9.15 1.15
CA ILE A 121 -7.27 -9.41 -0.30
C ILE A 121 -8.30 -8.50 -1.00
N SER A 122 -9.33 -8.03 -0.30
CA SER A 122 -10.36 -7.17 -0.89
C SER A 122 -9.85 -5.77 -1.28
N LEU A 123 -8.74 -5.33 -0.68
CA LEU A 123 -8.13 -4.03 -0.94
C LEU A 123 -7.39 -4.05 -2.29
N SER A 124 -7.72 -3.10 -3.16
CA SER A 124 -7.07 -2.94 -4.46
C SER A 124 -6.09 -1.77 -4.47
N SER A 125 -4.96 -1.91 -5.19
CA SER A 125 -4.01 -0.81 -5.41
C SER A 125 -3.98 -0.42 -6.88
N THR A 126 -4.53 0.76 -7.19
CA THR A 126 -4.60 1.31 -8.56
C THR A 126 -3.21 1.48 -9.19
N MET A 127 -2.21 1.86 -8.38
CA MET A 127 -0.83 2.10 -8.84
C MET A 127 -0.16 0.84 -9.39
N VAL A 128 -0.45 -0.33 -8.83
CA VAL A 128 0.11 -1.61 -9.29
C VAL A 128 -0.56 -2.06 -10.58
N ILE A 129 -1.89 -1.96 -10.65
CA ILE A 129 -2.68 -2.41 -11.81
C ILE A 129 -2.34 -1.58 -13.06
N LEU A 130 -2.22 -0.26 -12.93
CA LEU A 130 -1.87 0.63 -14.05
C LEU A 130 -0.49 0.34 -14.66
N LYS A 131 0.41 -0.31 -13.91
CA LYS A 131 1.73 -0.72 -14.41
C LYS A 131 1.70 -2.07 -15.14
N THR A 132 0.69 -2.90 -14.86
CA THR A 132 0.51 -4.24 -15.44
C THR A 132 -0.44 -4.28 -16.64
N LEU A 133 -1.16 -3.18 -16.90
CA LEU A 133 -1.95 -2.95 -18.12
C LEU A 133 -1.07 -2.28 -19.18
#